data_AF-A0A7S2DY97-F1
#
_entry.id   AF-A0A7S2DY97-F1
#
_cell.length_a   1.000
_cell.length_b   1.000
_cell.length_c   1.000
_cell.angle_alpha   90.00
_cell.angle_beta   90.00
_cell.angle_gamma   90.00
#
_symmetry.space_group_name_H-M   'P 1'
#
loop_
_entity.id
_entity.type
_entity.pdbx_description
1 polymer ?
#
loop_
_entity_poly.entity_id
_entity_poly.type
_entity_poly.pdbx_seq_one_letter_code
_entity_poly.pdbx_strand_id
1 'polypeptide(L)'
;PFVISGGANGSPRMDDILKWRVLGHLASVLVSSPTSSVLAALRKIMLQPAELMMGAPAFLPGMDEDIRNRVMKALLERGENIWKFKSHWYKCSSCGYTFFIGECGRPMEVTECPSCKAQIGGRDHNKTTQTREDDETDRSPPGYMLPRADKDEKHISFREMPAASARTVRLLLHAAMFCGVASVAGNPMVRIFDPIVNTESMCTMREGQDIEAKYVGDHFANDWKELVDLLSSNVE
;
A
#
# COMPACT_ATOMS: atom_id res chain seq x y z
N PRO A 1 25.22 -3.68 13.86
CA PRO A 1 25.50 -2.36 14.46
C PRO A 1 24.79 -1.25 13.67
N PHE A 2 23.82 -0.57 14.28
CA PHE A 2 23.27 0.68 13.72
C PHE A 2 24.44 1.69 13.68
N VAL A 3 25.14 1.75 12.55
CA VAL A 3 26.26 2.66 12.37
C VAL A 3 25.68 4.05 12.25
N ILE A 4 25.97 4.85 13.27
CA ILE A 4 25.93 6.32 13.23
C ILE A 4 26.99 6.74 12.21
N SER A 5 26.69 6.67 10.93
CA SER A 5 27.49 7.37 9.91
C SER A 5 27.01 8.81 9.88
N GLY A 6 27.44 9.54 10.89
CA GLY A 6 27.27 10.96 11.07
C GLY A 6 28.45 11.54 11.85
N GLY A 7 29.66 11.05 11.54
CA GLY A 7 30.89 11.75 11.88
C GLY A 7 30.96 13.04 11.08
N ALA A 8 30.32 14.09 11.59
CA ALA A 8 30.58 15.47 11.23
C ALA A 8 30.22 16.32 12.46
N ASN A 9 31.18 17.11 12.93
CA ASN A 9 31.04 18.10 14.01
C ASN A 9 29.86 19.05 13.74
N GLY A 10 28.67 18.71 14.22
CA GLY A 10 27.48 19.55 14.16
C GLY A 10 26.43 19.03 15.14
N SER A 11 25.73 19.95 15.81
CA SER A 11 24.52 19.61 16.56
C SER A 11 23.55 18.84 15.64
N PRO A 12 22.83 17.82 16.15
CA PRO A 12 21.81 17.14 15.36
C PRO A 12 20.87 18.16 14.72
N ARG A 13 20.52 17.99 13.45
CA ARG A 13 19.52 18.86 12.83
C ARG A 13 18.22 18.70 13.61
N MET A 14 17.49 19.80 13.83
CA MET A 14 16.21 19.78 14.55
C MET A 14 15.27 18.68 14.01
N ASP A 15 15.28 18.50 12.68
CA ASP A 15 14.52 17.46 11.98
C ASP A 15 14.81 16.04 12.47
N ASP A 16 16.08 15.69 12.71
CA ASP A 16 16.47 14.38 13.21
C ASP A 16 15.95 14.16 14.64
N ILE A 17 16.02 15.20 15.49
CA ILE A 17 15.51 15.16 16.86
C ILE A 17 13.99 14.91 16.85
N LEU A 18 13.26 15.58 15.95
CA LEU A 18 11.81 15.42 15.83
C LEU A 18 11.41 14.02 15.36
N LYS A 19 12.12 13.44 14.38
CA LYS A 19 11.94 12.05 13.97
C LYS A 19 12.11 11.08 15.13
N TRP A 20 13.20 11.22 15.89
CA TRP A 20 13.45 10.38 17.07
C TRP A 20 12.39 10.55 18.16
N ARG A 21 11.89 11.76 18.37
CA ARG A 21 10.77 12.01 19.30
C ARG A 21 9.52 11.27 18.86
N VAL A 22 9.14 11.35 17.58
CA VAL A 22 7.97 10.64 17.06
C VAL A 22 8.12 9.13 17.22
N LEU A 23 9.29 8.56 16.87
CA LEU A 23 9.57 7.14 17.06
C LEU A 23 9.48 6.72 18.53
N GLY A 24 10.09 7.48 19.44
CA GLY A 24 10.06 7.21 20.88
C GLY A 24 8.66 7.28 21.48
N HIS A 25 7.88 8.30 21.11
CA HIS A 25 6.48 8.44 21.52
C HIS A 25 5.63 7.29 20.98
N LEU A 26 5.75 6.97 19.69
CA LEU A 26 4.98 5.89 19.07
C LEU A 26 5.32 4.54 19.72
N ALA A 27 6.60 4.21 19.88
CA ALA A 27 7.02 2.96 20.52
C ALA A 27 6.42 2.83 21.93
N SER A 28 6.50 3.89 22.74
CA SER A 28 5.94 3.93 24.10
C SER A 28 4.43 3.65 24.09
N VAL A 29 3.70 4.36 23.23
CA VAL A 29 2.24 4.20 23.11
C VAL A 29 1.88 2.80 22.64
N LEU A 30 2.54 2.27 21.60
CA LEU A 30 2.24 0.94 21.05
C LEU A 30 2.49 -0.17 22.08
N VAL A 31 3.61 -0.12 22.81
CA VAL A 31 3.91 -1.09 23.88
C VAL A 31 2.89 -1.02 25.02
N SER A 32 2.43 0.18 25.40
CA SER A 32 1.44 0.36 26.47
C SER A 32 -0.02 0.12 26.06
N SER A 33 -0.32 0.13 24.75
CA SER A 33 -1.69 0.13 24.24
C SER A 33 -2.40 -1.22 24.45
N PRO A 34 -3.67 -1.26 24.91
CA PRO A 34 -4.40 -2.53 25.00
C PRO A 34 -4.68 -3.10 23.60
N THR A 35 -4.86 -4.42 23.52
CA THR A 35 -5.15 -5.14 22.27
C THR A 35 -6.50 -4.76 21.64
N SER A 36 -7.39 -4.13 22.41
CA SER A 36 -8.66 -3.57 21.92
C SER A 36 -8.57 -2.15 21.37
N SER A 37 -7.40 -1.50 21.47
CA SER A 37 -7.26 -0.12 20.98
C SER A 37 -7.22 -0.08 19.44
N VAL A 38 -7.53 1.09 18.89
CA VAL A 38 -7.36 1.38 17.45
C VAL A 38 -5.91 1.20 16.96
N LEU A 39 -4.94 1.17 17.87
CA LEU A 39 -3.52 0.96 17.57
C LEU A 39 -3.13 -0.51 17.55
N ALA A 40 -4.06 -1.44 17.80
CA ALA A 40 -3.78 -2.88 17.86
C ALA A 40 -3.11 -3.39 16.57
N ALA A 41 -3.51 -2.88 15.41
CA ALA A 41 -2.88 -3.23 14.14
C ALA A 41 -1.41 -2.78 14.09
N LEU A 42 -1.12 -1.51 14.42
CA LEU A 42 0.26 -0.99 14.46
C LEU A 42 1.11 -1.68 15.52
N ARG A 43 0.53 -2.03 16.67
CA ARG A 43 1.19 -2.82 17.71
C ARG A 43 1.58 -4.21 17.19
N LYS A 44 0.67 -4.90 16.48
CA LYS A 44 0.97 -6.20 15.85
C LYS A 44 2.04 -6.06 14.76
N ILE A 45 1.99 -5.02 13.93
CA ILE A 45 3.04 -4.73 12.95
C ILE A 45 4.40 -4.58 13.64
N MET A 46 4.47 -3.83 14.74
CA MET A 46 5.72 -3.60 15.47
C MET A 46 6.27 -4.86 16.16
N LEU A 47 5.41 -5.63 16.85
CA LEU A 47 5.86 -6.68 17.78
C LEU A 47 5.68 -8.10 17.25
N GLN A 48 4.69 -8.34 16.38
CA GLN A 48 4.27 -9.67 15.93
C GLN A 48 3.82 -9.65 14.44
N PRO A 49 4.66 -9.15 13.51
CA PRO A 49 4.25 -8.96 12.11
C PRO A 49 3.79 -10.25 11.43
N ALA A 50 4.41 -11.39 11.73
CA ALA A 50 4.03 -12.68 11.14
C ALA A 50 2.57 -13.08 11.41
N GLU A 51 2.01 -12.71 12.56
CA GLU A 51 0.62 -13.02 12.91
C GLU A 51 -0.40 -12.34 12.00
N LEU A 52 -0.01 -11.25 11.32
CA LEU A 52 -0.88 -10.52 10.39
C LEU A 52 -1.20 -11.32 9.13
N MET A 53 -0.43 -12.37 8.84
CA MET A 53 -0.63 -13.22 7.66
C MET A 53 -1.04 -14.65 8.03
N MET A 54 -1.20 -14.94 9.33
CA MET A 54 -1.70 -16.22 9.78
C MET A 54 -3.23 -16.27 9.66
N GLY A 55 -3.75 -17.26 8.92
CA GLY A 55 -5.18 -17.39 8.68
C GLY A 55 -5.62 -16.52 7.50
N ALA A 56 -6.45 -15.51 7.76
CA ALA A 56 -6.85 -14.54 6.75
C ALA A 56 -5.78 -13.42 6.65
N PRO A 57 -5.10 -13.24 5.51
CA PRO A 57 -4.11 -12.19 5.34
C PRO A 57 -4.66 -10.80 5.63
N ALA A 58 -3.94 -10.00 6.42
CA ALA A 58 -4.37 -8.66 6.79
C ALA A 58 -4.19 -7.64 5.65
N PHE A 59 -5.14 -6.71 5.56
CA PHE A 59 -5.00 -5.50 4.75
C PHE A 59 -4.30 -4.43 5.58
N LEU A 60 -3.10 -4.05 5.17
CA LEU A 60 -2.32 -3.05 5.92
C LEU A 60 -2.77 -1.64 5.56
N PRO A 61 -2.76 -0.71 6.53
CA PRO A 61 -3.18 0.67 6.27
C PRO A 61 -2.28 1.32 5.23
N GLY A 62 -2.88 2.11 4.35
CA GLY A 62 -2.17 2.81 3.29
C GLY A 62 -1.64 1.93 2.15
N MET A 63 -2.04 0.68 2.06
CA MET A 63 -1.75 -0.14 0.88
C MET A 63 -2.73 0.14 -0.27
N ASP A 64 -2.41 -0.35 -1.47
CA ASP A 64 -3.33 -0.24 -2.59
C ASP A 64 -4.64 -0.94 -2.30
N GLU A 65 -5.73 -0.30 -2.72
CA GLU A 65 -7.04 -0.90 -2.79
C GLU A 65 -7.31 -1.46 -4.19
N ASP A 66 -8.40 -2.19 -4.32
CA ASP A 66 -8.92 -2.65 -5.61
C ASP A 66 -8.95 -1.49 -6.62
N ILE A 67 -8.16 -1.63 -7.68
CA ILE A 67 -7.99 -0.62 -8.71
C ILE A 67 -9.31 -0.23 -9.37
N ARG A 68 -10.32 -1.11 -9.36
CA ARG A 68 -11.64 -0.81 -9.88
C ARG A 68 -12.30 0.34 -9.14
N ASN A 69 -12.15 0.42 -7.82
CA ASN A 69 -12.73 1.52 -7.03
C ASN A 69 -12.12 2.86 -7.43
N ARG A 70 -10.81 2.91 -7.68
CA ARG A 70 -10.11 4.11 -8.18
C ARG A 70 -10.60 4.52 -9.57
N VAL A 71 -10.75 3.57 -10.49
CA VAL A 71 -11.29 3.85 -11.84
C VAL A 71 -12.72 4.38 -11.75
N MET A 72 -13.58 3.78 -10.93
CA MET A 72 -14.96 4.23 -10.76
C MET A 72 -15.05 5.63 -10.12
N LYS A 73 -14.19 5.93 -9.15
CA LYS A 73 -14.09 7.27 -8.55
C LYS A 73 -13.66 8.31 -9.58
N ALA A 74 -12.64 8.02 -10.38
CA ALA A 74 -12.17 8.92 -11.44
C ALA A 74 -13.26 9.21 -12.48
N LEU A 75 -14.10 8.21 -12.82
CA LEU A 75 -15.27 8.42 -13.69
C LEU A 75 -16.30 9.34 -13.04
N LEU A 76 -16.62 9.14 -11.75
CA LEU A 76 -17.56 10.01 -11.02
C LEU A 76 -17.08 11.46 -10.99
N GLU A 77 -15.81 11.70 -10.70
CA GLU A 77 -15.22 13.04 -10.63
C GLU A 77 -15.29 13.78 -11.98
N ARG A 78 -15.36 13.03 -13.10
CA ARG A 78 -15.59 13.57 -14.45
C ARG A 78 -17.07 13.91 -14.73
N GLY A 79 -17.98 13.64 -13.79
CA GLY A 79 -19.43 13.86 -13.94
C GLY A 79 -20.17 12.71 -14.63
N GLU A 80 -19.55 11.53 -14.74
CA GLU A 80 -20.16 10.36 -15.36
C GLU A 80 -21.15 9.67 -14.41
N ASN A 81 -22.26 9.16 -14.96
CA ASN A 81 -23.27 8.46 -14.17
C ASN A 81 -22.78 7.07 -13.73
N ILE A 82 -22.26 6.93 -12.50
CA ILE A 82 -21.72 5.65 -11.96
C ILE A 82 -22.66 4.46 -12.17
N TRP A 83 -23.98 4.66 -12.03
CA TRP A 83 -24.97 3.59 -12.20
C TRP A 83 -24.95 2.96 -13.59
N LYS A 84 -24.47 3.70 -14.61
CA LYS A 84 -24.22 3.18 -15.95
C LYS A 84 -23.09 2.15 -15.91
N PHE A 85 -22.02 2.43 -15.16
CA PHE A 85 -20.74 1.71 -15.22
C PHE A 85 -20.60 0.53 -14.24
N LYS A 86 -21.57 0.27 -13.36
CA LYS A 86 -21.48 -0.87 -12.43
C LYS A 86 -21.32 -2.21 -13.18
N SER A 87 -22.15 -2.47 -14.18
CA SER A 87 -22.09 -3.72 -14.96
C SER A 87 -21.01 -3.74 -16.06
N HIS A 88 -20.01 -2.87 -16.01
CA HIS A 88 -18.99 -2.73 -17.06
C HIS A 88 -17.70 -3.51 -16.76
N TRP A 89 -17.58 -4.11 -15.57
CA TRP A 89 -16.45 -4.96 -15.22
C TRP A 89 -16.69 -6.40 -15.68
N TYR A 90 -15.70 -6.94 -16.38
CA TYR A 90 -15.67 -8.31 -16.86
C TYR A 90 -14.38 -8.99 -16.43
N LYS A 91 -14.38 -10.32 -16.48
CA LYS A 91 -13.21 -11.14 -16.24
C LYS A 91 -13.09 -12.28 -17.24
N CYS A 92 -11.85 -12.66 -17.50
CA CYS A 92 -11.54 -13.87 -18.24
C CYS A 92 -11.95 -15.09 -17.41
N SER A 93 -12.84 -15.94 -17.94
CA SER A 93 -13.28 -17.18 -17.28
C SER A 93 -12.13 -18.16 -17.04
N SER A 94 -11.06 -18.08 -17.84
CA SER A 94 -9.92 -19.01 -17.78
C SER A 94 -8.87 -18.63 -16.74
N CYS A 95 -8.47 -17.35 -16.64
CA CYS A 95 -7.39 -16.91 -15.74
C CYS A 95 -7.81 -15.86 -14.70
N GLY A 96 -9.04 -15.35 -14.77
CA GLY A 96 -9.53 -14.32 -13.86
C GLY A 96 -9.07 -12.89 -14.18
N TYR A 97 -8.32 -12.66 -15.26
CA TYR A 97 -7.91 -11.32 -15.67
C TYR A 97 -9.13 -10.39 -15.83
N THR A 98 -9.17 -9.34 -15.01
CA THR A 98 -10.27 -8.36 -14.99
C THR A 98 -10.01 -7.23 -15.99
N PHE A 99 -11.05 -6.84 -16.71
CA PHE A 99 -11.03 -5.77 -17.69
C PHE A 99 -12.34 -4.99 -17.68
N PHE A 100 -12.30 -3.77 -18.22
CA PHE A 100 -13.45 -2.85 -18.27
C PHE A 100 -13.93 -2.70 -19.71
N ILE A 101 -15.25 -2.73 -19.92
CA ILE A 101 -15.86 -2.42 -21.21
C ILE A 101 -16.56 -1.06 -21.12
N GLY A 102 -16.14 -0.09 -21.93
CA GLY A 102 -16.71 1.26 -21.95
C GLY A 102 -18.10 1.36 -22.62
N GLU A 103 -18.52 2.59 -22.93
CA GLU A 103 -19.71 2.91 -23.73
C GLU A 103 -21.03 2.34 -23.20
N CYS A 104 -21.57 1.30 -23.85
CA CYS A 104 -22.82 0.63 -23.51
C CYS A 104 -22.63 -0.50 -22.47
N GLY A 105 -21.38 -0.79 -22.08
CA GLY A 105 -21.06 -1.82 -21.10
C GLY A 105 -21.16 -3.25 -21.59
N ARG A 106 -21.37 -3.45 -22.90
CA ARG A 106 -21.51 -4.77 -23.51
C ARG A 106 -20.41 -5.03 -24.55
N PRO A 107 -19.93 -6.27 -24.70
CA PRO A 107 -18.81 -6.55 -25.59
C PRO A 107 -19.14 -6.33 -27.06
N MET A 108 -18.33 -5.52 -27.74
CA MET A 108 -18.41 -5.27 -29.18
C MET A 108 -17.14 -5.66 -29.93
N GLU A 109 -16.04 -5.85 -29.21
CA GLU A 109 -14.75 -6.26 -29.75
C GLU A 109 -14.24 -7.52 -29.06
N VAL A 110 -13.54 -8.36 -29.83
CA VAL A 110 -12.85 -9.56 -29.33
C VAL A 110 -11.35 -9.30 -29.33
N THR A 111 -10.69 -9.59 -28.23
CA THR A 111 -9.24 -9.45 -28.08
C THR A 111 -8.65 -10.65 -27.33
N GLU A 112 -7.33 -10.78 -27.35
CA GLU A 112 -6.62 -11.81 -26.58
C GLU A 112 -6.41 -11.35 -25.14
N CYS A 113 -6.70 -12.25 -24.20
CA CYS A 113 -6.40 -12.01 -22.79
C CYS A 113 -4.89 -11.79 -22.60
N PRO A 114 -4.45 -10.68 -21.97
CA PRO A 114 -3.03 -10.42 -21.77
C PRO A 114 -2.30 -11.53 -21.01
N SER A 115 -3.00 -12.17 -20.07
CA SER A 115 -2.47 -13.23 -19.19
C SER A 115 -2.45 -14.61 -19.86
N CYS A 116 -3.61 -15.17 -20.25
CA CYS A 116 -3.69 -16.55 -20.76
C CYS A 116 -3.93 -16.68 -22.28
N LYS A 117 -3.99 -15.57 -23.02
CA LYS A 117 -4.24 -15.50 -24.48
C LYS A 117 -5.60 -16.02 -24.95
N ALA A 118 -6.50 -16.41 -24.04
CA ALA A 118 -7.88 -16.76 -24.38
C ALA A 118 -8.65 -15.58 -25.00
N GLN A 119 -9.57 -15.84 -25.93
CA GLN A 119 -10.38 -14.80 -26.57
C GLN A 119 -11.43 -14.22 -25.62
N ILE A 120 -11.23 -12.98 -25.18
CA ILE A 120 -12.13 -12.23 -24.28
C ILE A 120 -12.86 -11.12 -25.04
N GLY A 121 -13.89 -10.54 -24.43
CA GLY A 121 -14.79 -9.57 -25.06
C GLY A 121 -15.96 -10.26 -25.77
N GLY A 122 -16.26 -9.85 -27.00
CA GLY A 122 -17.40 -10.36 -27.76
C GLY A 122 -17.77 -9.51 -28.98
N ARG A 123 -18.87 -9.84 -29.65
CA ARG A 123 -19.38 -9.09 -30.82
C ARG A 123 -20.88 -8.94 -30.72
N ASP A 124 -21.42 -7.84 -31.25
CA ASP A 124 -22.86 -7.56 -31.27
C ASP A 124 -23.51 -7.70 -29.88
N HIS A 125 -22.82 -7.19 -28.85
CA HIS A 125 -23.20 -7.29 -27.43
C HIS A 125 -23.22 -8.72 -26.86
N ASN A 126 -22.70 -9.72 -27.58
CA ASN A 126 -22.63 -11.11 -27.13
C ASN A 126 -21.22 -11.49 -26.68
N LYS A 127 -21.12 -11.99 -25.46
CA LYS A 127 -19.87 -12.42 -24.81
C LYS A 127 -19.26 -13.63 -25.52
N THR A 128 -17.94 -13.68 -25.62
CA THR A 128 -17.23 -14.95 -25.86
C THR A 128 -17.44 -15.91 -24.69
N THR A 129 -17.20 -17.20 -24.90
CA THR A 129 -17.27 -18.22 -23.82
C THR A 129 -16.31 -17.94 -22.66
N GLN A 130 -15.23 -17.22 -22.93
CA GLN A 130 -14.22 -16.85 -21.94
C GLN A 130 -14.47 -15.50 -21.28
N THR A 131 -15.62 -14.86 -21.56
CA THR A 131 -15.98 -13.56 -20.99
C THR A 131 -17.13 -13.73 -20.01
N ARG A 132 -16.87 -13.36 -18.76
CA ARG A 132 -17.86 -13.38 -17.68
C ARG A 132 -17.95 -12.00 -17.05
N GLU A 133 -19.14 -11.62 -16.61
CA GLU A 133 -19.30 -10.44 -15.76
C GLU A 133 -18.50 -10.63 -14.47
N ASP A 134 -17.90 -9.55 -14.00
CA ASP A 134 -17.25 -9.55 -12.71
C ASP A 134 -18.30 -9.67 -11.58
N ASP A 135 -17.92 -10.24 -10.45
CA ASP A 135 -18.80 -10.39 -9.29
C ASP A 135 -18.76 -9.19 -8.35
N GLU A 136 -17.99 -8.15 -8.70
CA GLU A 136 -17.78 -6.92 -7.92
C GLU A 136 -17.28 -7.17 -6.48
N THR A 137 -16.78 -8.39 -6.20
CA THR A 137 -16.20 -8.73 -4.91
C THR A 137 -14.91 -7.94 -4.70
N ASP A 138 -14.66 -7.38 -3.52
CA ASP A 138 -13.43 -6.61 -3.25
C ASP A 138 -12.18 -7.47 -3.45
N ARG A 139 -11.28 -7.04 -4.34
CA ARG A 139 -9.99 -7.71 -4.63
C ARG A 139 -8.80 -6.84 -4.23
N SER A 140 -8.97 -6.03 -3.20
CA SER A 140 -7.86 -5.33 -2.57
C SER A 140 -6.76 -6.34 -2.23
N PRO A 141 -5.50 -6.10 -2.62
CA PRO A 141 -4.41 -7.00 -2.30
C PRO A 141 -4.10 -6.96 -0.78
N PRO A 142 -3.91 -8.09 -0.10
CA PRO A 142 -3.47 -8.10 1.29
C PRO A 142 -1.96 -7.89 1.41
N GLY A 143 -1.47 -7.67 2.63
CA GLY A 143 -0.05 -7.54 2.93
C GLY A 143 0.56 -6.19 2.54
N TYR A 144 1.88 -6.10 2.70
CA TYR A 144 2.70 -4.94 2.38
C TYR A 144 3.14 -4.99 0.91
N MET A 145 2.90 -3.91 0.16
CA MET A 145 3.03 -3.93 -1.31
C MET A 145 3.73 -2.71 -1.91
N LEU A 146 4.26 -1.82 -1.08
CA LEU A 146 4.89 -0.62 -1.59
C LEU A 146 6.14 -0.93 -2.40
N PRO A 147 6.38 -0.22 -3.53
CA PRO A 147 7.68 -0.22 -4.16
C PRO A 147 8.69 0.51 -3.24
N ARG A 148 9.95 0.59 -3.69
CA ARG A 148 10.98 1.36 -2.99
C ARG A 148 10.53 2.81 -2.77
N ALA A 149 10.99 3.43 -1.68
CA ALA A 149 10.60 4.79 -1.30
C ALA A 149 10.81 5.84 -2.40
N ASP A 150 11.85 5.70 -3.24
CA ASP A 150 12.12 6.59 -4.37
C ASP A 150 11.10 6.47 -5.53
N LYS A 151 10.34 5.37 -5.54
CA LYS A 151 9.28 5.07 -6.50
C LYS A 151 7.88 5.11 -5.89
N ASP A 152 7.76 5.43 -4.59
CA ASP A 152 6.46 5.56 -3.94
C ASP A 152 5.74 6.80 -4.47
N GLU A 153 4.41 6.71 -4.56
CA GLU A 153 3.58 7.82 -5.03
C GLU A 153 3.65 8.97 -4.03
N LYS A 154 3.90 10.21 -4.50
CA LYS A 154 3.99 11.39 -3.63
C LYS A 154 2.62 11.87 -3.16
N HIS A 155 1.68 11.94 -4.10
CA HIS A 155 0.33 12.42 -3.86
C HIS A 155 -0.63 11.27 -3.60
N ILE A 156 -0.48 10.64 -2.43
CA ILE A 156 -1.39 9.58 -2.02
C ILE A 156 -2.71 10.16 -1.52
N SER A 157 -3.81 9.51 -1.89
CA SER A 157 -5.10 9.66 -1.22
C SER A 157 -5.68 8.26 -1.06
N PHE A 158 -6.21 7.97 0.13
CA PHE A 158 -6.87 6.68 0.39
C PHE A 158 -8.36 6.94 0.48
N ARG A 159 -9.13 6.49 -0.52
CA ARG A 159 -10.59 6.67 -0.56
C ARG A 159 -10.98 8.16 -0.45
N GLU A 160 -11.67 8.54 0.62
CA GLU A 160 -12.11 9.91 0.91
C GLU A 160 -11.16 10.64 1.88
N MET A 161 -9.98 10.07 2.15
CA MET A 161 -9.02 10.65 3.07
C MET A 161 -8.17 11.74 2.38
N PRO A 162 -8.03 12.93 3.00
CA PRO A 162 -7.11 13.97 2.51
C PRO A 162 -5.66 13.47 2.46
N ALA A 163 -4.85 14.03 1.56
CA ALA A 163 -3.47 13.60 1.36
C ALA A 163 -2.60 13.67 2.62
N ALA A 164 -2.77 14.72 3.44
CA ALA A 164 -2.05 14.86 4.71
C ALA A 164 -2.39 13.74 5.71
N SER A 165 -3.67 13.35 5.81
CA SER A 165 -4.12 12.26 6.66
C SER A 165 -3.62 10.91 6.14
N ALA A 166 -3.68 10.69 4.82
CA ALA A 166 -3.15 9.48 4.18
C ALA A 166 -1.65 9.33 4.44
N ARG A 167 -0.88 10.40 4.28
CA ARG A 167 0.55 10.43 4.55
C ARG A 167 0.87 10.25 6.04
N THR A 168 0.05 10.77 6.94
CA THR A 168 0.19 10.53 8.38
C THR A 168 0.00 9.05 8.73
N VAL A 169 -0.99 8.37 8.14
CA VAL A 169 -1.20 6.93 8.34
C VAL A 169 0.00 6.12 7.86
N ARG A 170 0.55 6.47 6.69
CA ARG A 170 1.79 5.92 6.11
C ARG A 170 3.00 6.10 7.03
N LEU A 171 3.19 7.32 7.53
CA LEU A 171 4.26 7.64 8.48
C LEU A 171 4.15 6.80 9.75
N LEU A 172 2.96 6.65 10.32
CA LEU A 172 2.72 5.83 11.51
C LEU A 172 2.98 4.33 11.26
N LEU A 173 2.59 3.82 10.08
CA LEU A 173 2.89 2.45 9.67
C LEU A 173 4.39 2.22 9.61
N HIS A 174 5.13 3.03 8.85
CA HIS A 174 6.57 2.85 8.70
C HIS A 174 7.34 3.16 9.98
N ALA A 175 6.86 4.07 10.82
CA ALA A 175 7.41 4.29 12.16
C ALA A 175 7.22 3.06 13.06
N ALA A 176 6.05 2.40 13.03
CA ALA A 176 5.82 1.16 13.75
C ALA A 176 6.72 0.03 13.23
N MET A 177 6.88 -0.09 11.91
CA MET A 177 7.81 -1.04 11.29
C MET A 177 9.26 -0.76 11.70
N PHE A 178 9.68 0.52 11.71
CA PHE A 178 11.02 0.95 12.11
C PHE A 178 11.29 0.55 13.57
N CYS A 179 10.35 0.82 14.47
CA CYS A 179 10.44 0.38 15.86
C CYS A 179 10.52 -1.15 15.98
N GLY A 180 9.81 -1.89 15.12
CA GLY A 180 9.90 -3.35 15.03
C GLY A 180 11.31 -3.82 14.68
N VAL A 181 11.89 -3.28 13.59
CA VAL A 181 13.30 -3.54 13.20
C VAL A 181 14.25 -3.23 14.35
N ALA A 182 14.07 -2.09 15.02
CA ALA A 182 14.92 -1.67 16.12
C ALA A 182 14.80 -2.61 17.34
N SER A 183 13.62 -3.17 17.60
CA SER A 183 13.38 -4.08 18.73
C SER A 183 14.08 -5.43 18.60
N VAL A 184 14.39 -5.85 17.36
CA VAL A 184 15.08 -7.11 17.05
C VAL A 184 16.50 -6.88 16.52
N ALA A 185 17.04 -5.68 16.72
CA ALA A 185 18.33 -5.27 16.19
C ALA A 185 19.44 -6.26 16.59
N GLY A 186 20.18 -6.75 15.60
CA GLY A 186 21.21 -7.78 15.76
C GLY A 186 22.39 -7.58 14.80
N ASN A 187 23.34 -8.52 14.82
CA ASN A 187 24.40 -8.59 13.83
C ASN A 187 24.57 -10.05 13.35
N PRO A 188 24.09 -10.41 12.14
CA PRO A 188 23.42 -9.56 11.15
C PRO A 188 22.04 -9.08 11.63
N MET A 189 21.50 -8.04 10.98
CA MET A 189 20.14 -7.57 11.26
C MET A 189 19.11 -8.68 10.96
N VAL A 190 18.18 -8.89 11.90
CA VAL A 190 17.10 -9.88 11.76
C VAL A 190 16.01 -9.32 10.85
N ARG A 191 15.45 -10.17 9.98
CA ARG A 191 14.31 -9.85 9.13
C ARG A 191 13.02 -10.34 9.79
N ILE A 192 12.02 -9.47 9.92
CA ILE A 192 10.73 -9.78 10.56
C ILE A 192 9.51 -9.46 9.70
N PHE A 193 9.67 -8.71 8.60
CA PHE A 193 8.58 -8.28 7.72
C PHE A 193 8.44 -9.13 6.46
N ASP A 194 9.36 -10.06 6.19
CA ASP A 194 9.22 -11.02 5.07
C ASP A 194 7.84 -11.69 4.99
N PRO A 195 7.23 -12.15 6.10
CA PRO A 195 5.93 -12.80 6.03
C PRO A 195 4.81 -11.87 5.55
N ILE A 196 4.89 -10.57 5.85
CA ILE A 196 3.82 -9.60 5.52
C ILE A 196 3.90 -9.08 4.10
N VAL A 197 4.97 -9.34 3.36
CA VAL A 197 5.12 -8.84 1.98
C VAL A 197 4.21 -9.59 1.02
N ASN A 198 3.45 -8.83 0.24
CA ASN A 198 2.70 -9.38 -0.88
C ASN A 198 3.66 -9.71 -2.03
N THR A 199 3.78 -10.99 -2.37
CA THR A 199 4.71 -11.49 -3.41
C THR A 199 4.26 -11.22 -4.83
N GLU A 200 3.01 -10.83 -5.04
CA GLU A 200 2.46 -10.46 -6.35
C GLU A 200 2.59 -8.95 -6.62
N SER A 201 3.13 -8.19 -5.66
CA SER A 201 3.30 -6.74 -5.76
C SER A 201 4.66 -6.33 -6.29
N MET A 202 4.84 -5.03 -6.55
CA MET A 202 6.12 -4.42 -6.91
C MET A 202 7.05 -4.19 -5.71
N CYS A 203 6.72 -4.75 -4.54
CA CYS A 203 7.53 -4.62 -3.33
C CYS A 203 8.82 -5.41 -3.44
N THR A 204 9.95 -4.70 -3.45
CA THR A 204 11.27 -5.32 -3.52
C THR A 204 11.91 -5.48 -2.14
N MET A 205 11.17 -5.32 -1.04
CA MET A 205 11.76 -5.44 0.32
C MET A 205 12.41 -6.82 0.53
N ARG A 206 11.92 -7.86 -0.14
CA ARG A 206 12.46 -9.23 -0.11
C ARG A 206 13.68 -9.44 -1.01
N GLU A 207 13.89 -8.55 -1.98
CA GLU A 207 14.79 -8.75 -3.11
C GLU A 207 15.89 -7.69 -3.18
N GLY A 208 17.01 -8.02 -3.82
CA GLY A 208 18.04 -7.06 -4.18
C GLY A 208 18.97 -6.64 -3.05
N GLN A 209 19.63 -5.49 -3.25
CA GLN A 209 20.72 -4.99 -2.39
C GLN A 209 20.22 -4.29 -1.11
N ASP A 210 18.91 -4.13 -0.91
CA ASP A 210 18.37 -3.47 0.29
C ASP A 210 18.23 -4.48 1.43
N ILE A 211 18.79 -4.14 2.58
CA ILE A 211 18.44 -4.82 3.83
C ILE A 211 17.05 -4.32 4.29
N GLU A 212 16.21 -5.18 4.84
CA GLU A 212 14.85 -4.85 5.34
C GLU A 212 14.84 -3.56 6.19
N ALA A 213 15.82 -3.43 7.09
CA ALA A 213 16.00 -2.26 7.93
C ALA A 213 16.18 -0.94 7.15
N LYS A 214 16.92 -0.98 6.04
CA LYS A 214 17.15 0.18 5.17
C LYS A 214 15.87 0.50 4.40
N TYR A 215 15.20 -0.52 3.87
CA TYR A 215 13.94 -0.35 3.14
C TYR A 215 12.89 0.39 3.99
N VAL A 216 12.69 -0.07 5.22
CA VAL A 216 11.78 0.56 6.19
C VAL A 216 12.25 1.97 6.59
N GLY A 217 13.55 2.15 6.81
CA GLY A 217 14.13 3.45 7.14
C GLY A 217 13.97 4.49 6.03
N ASP A 218 14.19 4.11 4.77
CA ASP A 218 14.02 4.97 3.61
C ASP A 218 12.55 5.41 3.47
N HIS A 219 11.61 4.48 3.66
CA HIS A 219 10.17 4.77 3.63
C HIS A 219 9.72 5.72 4.75
N PHE A 220 10.17 5.48 5.99
CA PHE A 220 9.89 6.39 7.09
C PHE A 220 10.45 7.80 6.83
N ALA A 221 11.66 7.91 6.31
CA ALA A 221 12.28 9.19 5.97
C ALA A 221 11.56 9.90 4.80
N ASN A 222 11.12 9.15 3.79
CA ASN A 222 10.35 9.66 2.67
C ASN A 222 8.98 10.17 3.13
N ASP A 223 8.24 9.40 3.92
CA ASP A 223 6.94 9.82 4.44
C ASP A 223 7.02 11.08 5.29
N TRP A 224 8.07 11.17 6.12
CA TRP A 224 8.32 12.37 6.92
C TRP A 224 8.49 13.59 6.02
N LYS A 225 9.35 13.47 5.00
CA LYS A 225 9.63 14.55 4.07
C LYS A 225 8.36 14.99 3.34
N GLU A 226 7.64 14.05 2.73
CA GLU A 226 6.42 14.34 1.97
C GLU A 226 5.32 14.93 2.88
N LEU A 227 5.21 14.50 4.14
CA LEU A 227 4.29 15.09 5.09
C LEU A 227 4.66 16.55 5.44
N VAL A 228 5.94 16.82 5.69
CA VAL A 228 6.43 18.19 5.95
C VAL A 228 6.15 19.08 4.74
N ASP A 229 6.44 18.61 3.52
CA ASP A 229 6.19 19.35 2.29
C ASP A 229 4.68 19.64 2.12
N LEU A 230 3.82 18.65 2.32
CA LEU A 230 2.35 18.79 2.25
C LEU A 230 1.79 19.78 3.30
N LEU A 231 2.30 19.77 4.52
CA LEU A 231 1.83 20.67 5.58
C LEU A 231 2.37 22.09 5.40
N SER A 232 3.56 22.24 4.84
CA SER A 232 4.17 23.55 4.56
C SER A 232 3.53 24.24 3.36
N SER A 233 3.00 23.48 2.39
CA SER A 233 2.28 24.04 1.23
C SER A 233 0.84 24.47 1.52
N ASN A 234 0.27 24.06 2.66
CA ASN A 234 -1.09 24.46 3.08
C ASN A 234 -1.09 25.75 3.94
N VAL A 235 0.01 26.50 3.92
CA VAL A 235 0.11 27.84 4.51
C VAL A 235 -0.12 28.87 3.41
N GLU A 236 -1.37 28.99 2.94
CA GLU A 236 -1.90 30.13 2.19
C GLU A 236 -3.26 30.55 2.75
#